data_AF-A0A820HKU4-F1
#
_entry.id   AF-A0A820HKU4-F1
#
_cell.length_a   1.000
_cell.length_b   1.000
_cell.length_c   1.000
_cell.angle_alpha   90.00
_cell.angle_beta   90.00
_cell.angle_gamma   90.00
#
_symmetry.space_group_name_H-M   'P 1'
#
loop_
_entity.id
_entity.type
_entity.pdbx_description
1 polymer ?
#
loop_
_entity_poly.entity_id
_entity_poly.type
_entity_poly.pdbx_seq_one_letter_code
_entity_poly.pdbx_strand_id
1 'polypeptide(L)'
;MTAKNRYNRHLDLLMRDESAAVYLYSMSSPFFRFLNEALRAEDRHALIPWFAYLKLFMTALKKLPSIKTVVWRGVYGDVSSVFANNNIDIWWSVNSTSMDLKIVQPFLGEHGTLFTIEAMHGKDISQFSANPEEKEVILMPGT
;
A
#
# COMPACT_ATOMS: atom_id res chain seq x y z
N MET A 1 -1.68 14.98 -17.78
CA MET A 1 -2.11 15.86 -16.68
C MET A 1 -1.10 15.67 -15.55
N THR A 2 -0.22 16.64 -15.29
CA THR A 2 0.93 16.45 -14.39
C THR A 2 0.52 16.61 -12.92
N ALA A 3 1.17 15.87 -12.03
CA ALA A 3 0.97 15.80 -10.57
C ALA A 3 1.13 17.14 -9.80
N LYS A 4 1.23 18.27 -10.52
CA LYS A 4 1.60 19.59 -10.01
C LYS A 4 0.43 20.41 -9.46
N ASN A 5 -0.83 20.07 -9.79
CA ASN A 5 -1.95 21.03 -9.69
C ASN A 5 -3.04 20.73 -8.64
N ARG A 6 -2.78 19.94 -7.59
CA ARG A 6 -3.72 19.81 -6.45
C ARG A 6 -3.05 20.25 -5.14
N TYR A 7 -3.05 21.55 -4.87
CA TYR A 7 -2.59 22.11 -3.59
C TYR A 7 -3.80 22.51 -2.72
N ASN A 8 -4.24 21.65 -1.79
CA ASN A 8 -5.26 21.92 -0.77
C ASN A 8 -4.63 22.11 0.62
N ARG A 9 -5.12 23.09 1.40
CA ARG A 9 -4.55 23.57 2.69
C ARG A 9 -4.44 22.56 3.86
N HIS A 10 -4.63 21.27 3.64
CA HIS A 10 -4.25 20.18 4.58
C HIS A 10 -2.83 19.63 4.31
N LEU A 11 -2.09 20.25 3.38
CA LEU A 11 -0.83 19.79 2.80
C LEU A 11 0.45 19.94 3.65
N ASP A 12 0.38 20.42 4.89
CA ASP A 12 1.60 20.67 5.67
C ASP A 12 2.18 19.39 6.31
N LEU A 13 1.50 18.24 6.22
CA LEU A 13 2.01 16.98 6.78
C LEU A 13 3.19 16.42 5.98
N LEU A 14 3.11 16.49 4.65
CA LEU A 14 4.10 15.90 3.75
C LEU A 14 4.74 16.98 2.88
N MET A 15 6.06 16.90 2.73
CA MET A 15 6.76 17.69 1.74
C MET A 15 6.30 17.32 0.32
N ARG A 16 6.62 18.17 -0.66
CA ARG A 16 6.25 17.95 -2.07
C ARG A 16 6.70 16.57 -2.57
N ASP A 17 7.94 16.21 -2.33
CA ASP A 17 8.51 14.95 -2.84
C ASP A 17 7.95 13.73 -2.12
N GLU A 18 7.63 13.87 -0.83
CA GLU A 18 6.95 12.84 -0.03
C GLU A 18 5.53 12.60 -0.54
N SER A 19 4.78 13.67 -0.80
CA SER A 19 3.45 13.58 -1.41
C SER A 19 3.52 12.95 -2.80
N ALA A 20 4.52 13.31 -3.62
CA ALA A 20 4.72 12.74 -4.94
C ALA A 20 5.07 11.25 -4.89
N ALA A 21 5.83 10.81 -3.89
CA ALA A 21 6.17 9.40 -3.70
C ALA A 21 4.93 8.55 -3.36
N VAL A 22 4.04 9.08 -2.52
CA VAL A 22 2.75 8.43 -2.19
C VAL A 22 1.83 8.40 -3.40
N TYR A 23 1.69 9.54 -4.09
CA TYR A 23 0.90 9.62 -5.33
C TYR A 23 1.38 8.60 -6.35
N LEU A 24 2.68 8.52 -6.63
CA LEU A 24 3.28 7.56 -7.57
C LEU A 24 2.97 6.11 -7.21
N TYR A 25 2.98 5.74 -5.92
CA TYR A 25 2.65 4.38 -5.48
C TYR A 25 1.23 3.98 -5.91
N SER A 26 0.27 4.87 -5.68
CA SER A 26 -1.16 4.63 -5.94
C SER A 26 -1.60 4.82 -7.40
N MET A 27 -0.71 5.28 -8.30
CA MET A 27 -1.07 5.44 -9.71
C MET A 27 -1.36 4.09 -10.36
N SER A 28 -2.35 4.06 -11.26
CA SER A 28 -2.62 2.94 -12.19
C SER A 28 -1.46 2.72 -13.16
N SER A 29 -0.37 2.17 -12.64
CA SER A 29 0.91 1.96 -13.30
C SER A 29 1.55 0.66 -12.77
N PRO A 30 2.48 0.05 -13.51
CA PRO A 30 3.18 -1.14 -13.04
C PRO A 30 4.19 -0.86 -11.91
N PHE A 31 4.36 0.41 -11.49
CA PHE A 31 5.36 0.81 -10.50
C PHE A 31 5.22 0.05 -9.17
N PHE A 32 4.02 0.03 -8.57
CA PHE A 32 3.80 -0.67 -7.30
C PHE A 32 4.02 -2.18 -7.43
N ARG A 33 3.71 -2.75 -8.60
CA ARG A 33 3.91 -4.17 -8.90
C ARG A 33 5.40 -4.50 -8.87
N PHE A 34 6.23 -3.78 -9.62
CA PHE A 34 7.67 -4.02 -9.67
C PHE A 34 8.35 -3.80 -8.33
N LEU A 35 7.92 -2.77 -7.57
CA LEU A 35 8.40 -2.56 -6.21
C LEU A 35 8.07 -3.76 -5.31
N ASN A 36 6.82 -4.22 -5.32
CA ASN A 36 6.40 -5.34 -4.48
C ASN A 36 6.99 -6.69 -4.94
N GLU A 37 7.32 -6.85 -6.22
CA GLU A 37 8.13 -7.98 -6.69
C GLU A 37 9.55 -7.94 -6.11
N ALA A 38 10.23 -6.80 -6.17
CA ALA A 38 11.57 -6.64 -5.59
C ALA A 38 11.59 -6.84 -4.07
N LEU A 39 10.54 -6.40 -3.35
CA LEU A 39 10.40 -6.61 -1.90
C LEU A 39 10.19 -8.09 -1.53
N ARG A 40 9.60 -8.89 -2.42
CA ARG A 40 9.36 -10.33 -2.20
C ARG A 40 10.54 -11.19 -2.65
N ALA A 41 11.40 -10.68 -3.50
CA ALA A 41 12.54 -11.42 -4.03
C ALA A 41 13.52 -11.81 -2.91
N GLU A 42 14.01 -13.05 -2.95
CA GLU A 42 15.05 -13.52 -2.04
C GLU A 42 16.38 -12.78 -2.27
N ASP A 43 16.68 -12.45 -3.53
CA ASP A 43 17.85 -11.65 -3.89
C ASP A 43 17.69 -10.19 -3.41
N ARG A 44 18.41 -9.85 -2.35
CA ARG A 44 18.38 -8.51 -1.76
C ARG A 44 19.02 -7.45 -2.65
N HIS A 45 19.84 -7.82 -3.64
CA HIS A 45 20.41 -6.85 -4.59
C HIS A 45 19.34 -6.26 -5.51
N ALA A 46 18.26 -7.01 -5.78
CA ALA A 46 17.12 -6.52 -6.55
C ALA A 46 16.45 -5.29 -5.91
N LEU A 47 16.65 -5.06 -4.61
CA LEU A 47 16.08 -3.93 -3.88
C LEU A 47 16.96 -2.66 -3.95
N ILE A 48 18.23 -2.77 -4.33
CA ILE A 48 19.18 -1.63 -4.37
C ILE A 48 18.65 -0.46 -5.22
N PRO A 49 18.09 -0.67 -6.44
CA PRO A 49 17.53 0.42 -7.24
C PRO A 49 16.36 1.16 -6.56
N TRP A 50 15.70 0.51 -5.60
CA TRP A 50 14.52 1.03 -4.92
C TRP A 50 14.83 1.77 -3.62
N PHE A 51 16.06 1.72 -3.10
CA PHE A 51 16.40 2.26 -1.77
C PHE A 51 16.06 3.75 -1.62
N ALA A 52 16.38 4.57 -2.62
CA ALA A 52 16.08 6.00 -2.58
C ALA A 52 14.56 6.25 -2.51
N TYR A 53 13.80 5.55 -3.36
CA TYR A 53 12.34 5.63 -3.36
C TYR A 53 11.73 5.12 -2.05
N LEU A 54 12.13 3.93 -1.59
CA LEU A 54 11.64 3.33 -0.35
C LEU A 54 11.91 4.21 0.86
N LYS A 55 13.11 4.79 0.94
CA LYS A 55 13.46 5.73 2.01
C LYS A 55 12.48 6.92 2.01
N LEU A 56 12.24 7.53 0.85
CA LEU A 56 11.35 8.67 0.72
C LEU A 56 9.89 8.30 1.04
N PHE A 57 9.39 7.23 0.42
CA PHE A 57 8.03 6.74 0.60
C PHE A 57 7.74 6.34 2.06
N MET A 58 8.63 5.57 2.69
CA MET A 58 8.47 5.21 4.11
C MET A 58 8.60 6.41 5.04
N THR A 59 9.41 7.42 4.69
CA THR A 59 9.49 8.67 5.46
C THR A 59 8.16 9.42 5.39
N ALA A 60 7.55 9.48 4.20
CA ALA A 60 6.22 10.06 4.02
C ALA A 60 5.16 9.32 4.87
N LEU A 61 5.09 7.98 4.75
CA LEU A 61 4.13 7.17 5.51
C LEU A 61 4.30 7.29 7.02
N LYS A 62 5.53 7.45 7.52
CA LYS A 62 5.80 7.64 8.96
C LYS A 62 5.29 8.98 9.50
N LYS A 63 5.20 10.01 8.66
CA LYS A 63 4.63 11.32 9.04
C LYS A 63 3.11 11.31 9.10
N LEU A 64 2.46 10.38 8.40
CA LEU A 64 1.02 10.20 8.48
C LEU A 64 0.62 9.58 9.83
N PRO A 65 -0.49 10.03 10.43
CA PRO A 65 -1.01 9.43 11.65
C PRO A 65 -1.30 7.95 11.41
N SER A 66 -1.02 7.12 12.42
CA SER A 66 -1.44 5.73 12.41
C SER A 66 -2.92 5.65 12.79
N ILE A 67 -3.69 4.89 12.02
CA ILE A 67 -5.09 4.60 12.34
C ILE A 67 -5.25 3.13 12.71
N LYS A 68 -6.10 2.89 13.72
CA LYS A 68 -6.61 1.56 14.05
C LYS A 68 -7.95 1.37 13.39
N THR A 69 -8.06 0.43 12.44
CA THR A 69 -9.30 0.21 11.68
C THR A 69 -9.32 -1.18 11.04
N VAL A 70 -10.49 -1.61 10.56
CA VAL A 70 -10.61 -2.80 9.69
C VAL A 70 -10.36 -2.38 8.24
N VAL A 71 -9.50 -3.12 7.56
CA VAL A 71 -9.21 -2.96 6.13
C VAL A 71 -9.38 -4.28 5.40
N TRP A 72 -9.66 -4.17 4.10
CA TRP A 72 -9.82 -5.30 3.20
C TRP A 72 -8.72 -5.33 2.15
N ARG A 73 -8.29 -6.54 1.79
CA ARG A 73 -7.36 -6.78 0.68
C ARG A 73 -7.80 -7.99 -0.12
N GLY A 74 -7.86 -7.82 -1.43
CA GLY A 74 -8.23 -8.85 -2.38
C GLY A 74 -6.99 -9.35 -3.07
N VAL A 75 -6.83 -10.66 -3.13
CA VAL A 75 -5.73 -11.31 -3.84
C VAL A 75 -6.33 -12.25 -4.85
N TYR A 76 -5.79 -12.22 -6.07
CA TYR A 76 -6.18 -13.14 -7.12
C TYR A 76 -5.67 -14.56 -6.78
N GLY A 77 -6.56 -15.54 -6.88
CA GLY A 77 -6.27 -16.94 -6.54
C GLY A 77 -6.47 -17.29 -5.06
N ASP A 78 -6.48 -18.60 -4.79
CA ASP A 78 -6.62 -19.15 -3.45
C ASP A 78 -5.25 -19.27 -2.77
N VAL A 79 -5.06 -18.50 -1.70
CA VAL A 79 -3.87 -18.54 -0.86
C VAL A 79 -4.20 -18.96 0.58
N SER A 80 -5.41 -19.44 0.83
CA SER A 80 -5.91 -19.80 2.16
C SER A 80 -5.05 -20.86 2.86
N SER A 81 -4.50 -21.81 2.09
CA SER A 81 -3.63 -22.88 2.58
C SER A 81 -2.34 -22.36 3.22
N VAL A 82 -1.83 -21.20 2.79
CA VAL A 82 -0.64 -20.56 3.34
C VAL A 82 -0.89 -20.08 4.77
N PHE A 83 -2.12 -19.63 5.06
CA PHE A 83 -2.51 -19.01 6.34
C PHE A 83 -3.27 -19.97 7.28
N ALA A 84 -3.34 -21.27 6.95
CA ALA A 84 -4.18 -22.23 7.64
C ALA A 84 -3.76 -22.53 9.10
N ASN A 85 -2.53 -22.19 9.49
CA ASN A 85 -1.89 -22.71 10.70
C ASN A 85 -1.84 -21.74 11.90
N ASN A 86 -2.60 -20.64 11.90
CA ASN A 86 -2.55 -19.62 12.98
C ASN A 86 -1.12 -19.12 13.27
N ASN A 87 -0.26 -19.10 12.26
CA ASN A 87 1.13 -18.66 12.38
C ASN A 87 1.23 -17.14 12.32
N ILE A 88 2.39 -16.63 12.74
CA ILE A 88 2.78 -15.24 12.46
C ILE A 88 3.36 -15.22 11.06
N ASP A 89 2.67 -14.53 10.14
CA ASP A 89 3.11 -14.31 8.78
C ASP A 89 3.60 -12.87 8.60
N ILE A 90 4.80 -12.71 8.04
CA ILE A 90 5.40 -11.39 7.79
C ILE A 90 5.21 -11.02 6.32
N TRP A 91 4.61 -9.86 6.06
CA TRP A 91 4.38 -9.39 4.69
C TRP A 91 5.44 -8.38 4.28
N TRP A 92 6.49 -8.87 3.58
CA TRP A 92 7.62 -8.04 3.14
C TRP A 92 7.27 -6.95 2.11
N SER A 93 6.20 -7.13 1.35
CA SER A 93 5.70 -6.12 0.39
C SER A 93 5.00 -4.95 1.09
N VAL A 94 4.89 -3.82 0.38
CA VAL A 94 3.92 -2.78 0.77
C VAL A 94 2.52 -3.33 0.50
N ASN A 95 1.65 -3.32 1.52
CA ASN A 95 0.32 -3.91 1.42
C ASN A 95 -0.72 -2.81 1.28
N SER A 96 -1.16 -2.61 0.03
CA SER A 96 -2.31 -1.79 -0.30
C SER A 96 -3.60 -2.50 0.12
N THR A 97 -4.42 -1.80 0.90
CA THR A 97 -5.70 -2.26 1.44
C THR A 97 -6.71 -1.12 1.31
N SER A 98 -8.00 -1.41 1.45
CA SER A 98 -9.04 -0.38 1.41
C SER A 98 -9.93 -0.47 2.64
N MET A 99 -10.44 0.68 3.08
CA MET A 99 -11.57 0.77 4.02
C MET A 99 -12.94 0.63 3.32
N ASP A 100 -12.97 0.25 2.05
CA ASP A 100 -14.19 0.03 1.29
C ASP A 100 -14.15 -1.34 0.61
N LEU A 101 -14.90 -2.30 1.15
CA LEU A 101 -14.95 -3.66 0.61
C LEU A 101 -15.30 -3.68 -0.89
N LYS A 102 -16.11 -2.74 -1.38
CA LYS A 102 -16.52 -2.68 -2.79
C LYS A 102 -15.36 -2.36 -3.73
N ILE A 103 -14.37 -1.60 -3.26
CA ILE A 103 -13.14 -1.31 -4.01
C ILE A 103 -12.32 -2.59 -4.18
N VAL A 104 -12.40 -3.51 -3.21
CA VAL A 104 -11.55 -4.70 -3.17
C VAL A 104 -12.12 -5.87 -3.98
N GLN A 105 -13.44 -5.96 -4.09
CA GLN A 105 -14.14 -7.06 -4.76
C GLN A 105 -13.63 -7.38 -6.19
N PRO A 106 -13.36 -6.39 -7.06
CA PRO A 106 -12.86 -6.66 -8.42
C PRO A 106 -11.52 -7.39 -8.46
N PHE A 107 -10.69 -7.31 -7.41
CA PHE A 107 -9.37 -7.96 -7.38
C PHE A 107 -9.43 -9.46 -7.06
N LEU A 108 -10.59 -9.97 -6.64
CA LEU A 108 -10.76 -11.39 -6.28
C LEU A 108 -10.82 -12.29 -7.52
N GLY A 109 -11.47 -11.84 -8.60
CA GLY A 109 -11.83 -12.76 -9.69
C GLY A 109 -12.77 -13.86 -9.20
N GLU A 110 -12.74 -15.04 -9.84
CA GLU A 110 -13.65 -16.15 -9.53
C GLU A 110 -13.25 -16.95 -8.28
N HIS A 111 -11.94 -17.09 -8.04
CA HIS A 111 -11.37 -17.94 -6.98
C HIS A 111 -10.39 -17.18 -6.08
N GLY A 112 -10.58 -15.87 -5.92
CA GLY A 112 -9.71 -15.02 -5.12
C GLY A 112 -9.88 -15.20 -3.62
N THR A 113 -8.88 -14.70 -2.89
CA THR A 113 -8.85 -14.68 -1.44
C THR A 113 -9.09 -13.26 -0.94
N LEU A 114 -10.08 -13.10 -0.06
CA LEU A 114 -10.35 -11.84 0.65
C LEU A 114 -9.74 -11.90 2.06
N PHE A 115 -8.83 -10.97 2.34
CA PHE A 115 -8.34 -10.72 3.68
C PHE A 115 -9.19 -9.64 4.35
N THR A 116 -9.58 -9.91 5.59
CA THR A 116 -10.12 -8.90 6.52
C THR A 116 -9.09 -8.72 7.63
N ILE A 117 -8.57 -7.52 7.79
CA ILE A 117 -7.41 -7.25 8.65
C ILE A 117 -7.79 -6.16 9.65
N GLU A 118 -7.66 -6.45 10.95
CA GLU A 118 -7.68 -5.42 11.99
C GLU A 118 -6.30 -4.73 12.03
N ALA A 119 -6.15 -3.64 11.29
CA ALA A 119 -4.91 -2.89 11.22
C ALA A 119 -4.72 -2.06 12.49
N MET A 120 -3.56 -2.19 13.15
CA MET A 120 -3.18 -1.39 14.32
C MET A 120 -2.42 -0.10 13.93
N HIS A 121 -1.70 -0.15 12.81
CA HIS A 121 -0.82 0.92 12.35
C HIS A 121 -1.03 1.25 10.87
N GLY A 122 -2.28 1.23 10.41
CA GLY A 122 -2.62 1.58 9.03
C GLY A 122 -2.29 3.04 8.73
N LYS A 123 -1.85 3.30 7.50
CA LYS A 123 -1.56 4.65 6.99
C LYS A 123 -2.58 5.02 5.92
N ASP A 124 -3.56 5.84 6.29
CA ASP A 124 -4.53 6.38 5.31
C ASP A 124 -3.83 7.35 4.37
N ILE A 125 -3.77 6.99 3.09
CA ILE A 125 -3.16 7.80 2.04
C ILE A 125 -4.18 8.45 1.11
N SER A 126 -5.47 8.37 1.40
CA SER A 126 -6.55 8.83 0.51
C SER A 126 -6.36 10.28 0.04
N GLN A 127 -5.84 11.16 0.91
CA GLN A 127 -5.60 12.57 0.57
C GLN A 127 -4.41 12.81 -0.37
N PHE A 128 -3.48 11.84 -0.45
CA PHE A 128 -2.25 11.92 -1.24
C PHE A 128 -2.25 10.92 -2.41
N SER A 129 -3.26 10.05 -2.49
CA SER A 129 -3.42 9.02 -3.50
C SER A 129 -3.86 9.60 -4.86
N ALA A 130 -3.49 8.89 -5.93
CA ALA A 130 -3.98 9.12 -7.27
C ALA A 130 -5.46 8.74 -7.42
N ASN A 131 -5.97 7.86 -6.56
CA ASN A 131 -7.36 7.39 -6.53
C ASN A 131 -7.96 7.58 -5.11
N PRO A 132 -8.25 8.82 -4.67
CA PRO A 132 -8.76 9.10 -3.31
C PRO A 132 -10.02 8.31 -2.92
N GLU A 133 -10.85 7.98 -3.90
CA GLU A 133 -12.07 7.18 -3.76
C GLU A 133 -11.82 5.73 -3.35
N GLU A 134 -10.62 5.20 -3.57
CA GLU A 134 -10.24 3.85 -3.16
C GLU A 134 -10.10 3.72 -1.64
N LYS A 135 -10.09 4.84 -0.90
CA LYS A 135 -9.91 4.89 0.57
C LYS A 135 -8.73 4.03 1.01
N GLU A 136 -7.63 4.18 0.29
CA GLU A 136 -6.47 3.30 0.38
C GLU A 136 -5.75 3.50 1.71
N VAL A 137 -5.49 2.40 2.39
CA VAL A 137 -4.71 2.31 3.63
C VAL A 137 -3.51 1.41 3.37
N ILE A 138 -2.32 1.93 3.64
CA ILE A 138 -1.07 1.17 3.52
C ILE A 138 -0.73 0.50 4.85
N LEU A 139 -0.44 -0.79 4.79
CA LEU A 139 0.32 -1.49 5.83
C LEU A 139 1.79 -1.54 5.39
N MET A 140 2.69 -1.15 6.30
CA MET A 140 4.12 -1.03 6.02
C MET A 140 4.73 -2.38 5.62
N PRO A 141 5.79 -2.40 4.78
CA PRO A 141 6.53 -3.63 4.51
C PRO A 141 7.14 -4.20 5.79
N GLY A 142 7.08 -5.51 5.95
CA GLY A 142 7.50 -6.20 7.16
C GLY A 142 6.52 -6.07 8.33
N THR A 143 5.24 -5.78 8.03
CA THR A 143 4.13 -5.94 9.00
C THR A 143 3.88 -7.41 9.29
#